data_AF-A0A843GCG6-F1
#
_entry.id   AF-A0A843GCG6-F1
#
_cell.length_a   1.000
_cell.length_b   1.000
_cell.length_c   1.000
_cell.angle_alpha   90.00
_cell.angle_beta   90.00
_cell.angle_gamma   90.00
#
_symmetry.space_group_name_H-M   'P 1'
#
loop_
_entity.id
_entity.type
_entity.pdbx_description
1 polymer ?
#
loop_
_entity_poly.entity_id
_entity_poly.type
_entity_poly.pdbx_seq_one_letter_code
_entity_poly.pdbx_strand_id
1 'polypeptide(L)'
;MDDGGTTYHMDIAFVDRRGFIAIVEFQSSVVTEDDVDRFMKYAVLTHLREGKNVHIYVISTVEEQDRVIRRKWNLFNEFTIYIKSLKSIDGNKTLNRIKQRIKNNEVNNEDIADLETIIFMKSDKSVVELLWEVATLVNCIEDIDGNEIYDLKMFLEMYVRKFVEDEYETQKLMELIEMKKDLYHRTVDTIFSRGEAKGRSIAEARIINNLLENGFTLDEICAMVNLEKNYVLNLLK
;
A
#
# COMPACT_ATOMS: atom_id res chain seq x y z
N MET A 1 5.74 -21.15 15.93
CA MET A 1 4.27 -20.96 15.80
C MET A 1 4.04 -20.61 14.36
N ASP A 2 3.34 -21.53 13.69
CA ASP A 2 2.97 -21.50 12.29
C ASP A 2 1.91 -20.41 12.07
N ASP A 3 2.16 -19.45 11.17
CA ASP A 3 1.27 -18.32 10.87
C ASP A 3 0.32 -18.60 9.68
N GLY A 4 0.23 -19.86 9.24
CA GLY A 4 -0.84 -20.31 8.35
C GLY A 4 -0.84 -19.66 6.97
N GLY A 5 0.32 -19.24 6.46
CA GLY A 5 0.46 -18.77 5.08
C GLY A 5 -0.25 -17.44 4.78
N THR A 6 -0.57 -16.64 5.79
CA THR A 6 -1.12 -15.29 5.55
C THR A 6 0.03 -14.35 5.17
N THR A 7 0.15 -14.02 3.88
CA THR A 7 1.03 -12.92 3.45
C THR A 7 0.45 -11.62 3.99
N TYR A 8 1.07 -11.07 5.02
CA TYR A 8 0.71 -9.74 5.53
C TYR A 8 1.26 -8.68 4.56
N HIS A 9 0.37 -7.98 3.88
CA HIS A 9 0.71 -6.90 2.96
C HIS A 9 0.68 -5.57 3.71
N MET A 10 1.83 -4.91 3.80
CA MET A 10 1.93 -3.51 4.21
C MET A 10 1.61 -2.64 2.99
N ASP A 11 0.89 -1.53 3.17
CA ASP A 11 0.65 -0.63 2.03
C ASP A 11 1.94 0.03 1.57
N ILE A 12 2.64 0.70 2.50
CA ILE A 12 3.90 1.38 2.21
C ILE A 12 4.88 1.13 3.34
N ALA A 13 6.13 0.80 3.01
CA ALA A 13 7.22 0.71 3.96
C ALA A 13 8.48 1.35 3.40
N PHE A 14 9.12 2.22 4.18
CA PHE A 14 10.38 2.88 3.79
C PHE A 14 11.27 3.12 5.01
N VAL A 15 12.56 3.37 4.77
CA VAL A 15 13.49 3.77 5.83
C VAL A 15 13.48 5.29 5.93
N ASP A 16 13.15 5.84 7.10
CA ASP A 16 13.14 7.27 7.33
C ASP A 16 14.55 7.86 7.49
N ARG A 17 14.65 9.19 7.54
CA ARG A 17 15.93 9.90 7.67
C ARG A 17 16.68 9.61 8.98
N ARG A 18 15.99 9.06 9.98
CA ARG A 18 16.55 8.69 11.28
C ARG A 18 16.98 7.22 11.32
N GLY A 19 16.78 6.46 10.23
CA GLY A 19 17.13 5.05 10.11
C GLY A 19 16.07 4.09 10.67
N PHE A 20 14.89 4.58 11.03
CA PHE A 20 13.75 3.75 11.41
C PHE A 20 13.04 3.25 10.16
N ILE A 21 12.35 2.12 10.26
CA ILE A 21 11.39 1.70 9.24
C ILE A 21 10.06 2.36 9.57
N ALA A 22 9.56 3.18 8.66
CA ALA A 22 8.21 3.73 8.70
C ALA A 22 7.31 2.86 7.83
N ILE A 23 6.22 2.37 8.43
CA ILE A 23 5.13 1.70 7.73
C ILE A 23 3.94 2.64 7.72
N VAL A 24 3.33 2.86 6.55
CA VAL A 24 2.09 3.62 6.42
C VAL A 24 0.98 2.65 6.07
N GLU A 25 -0.13 2.75 6.80
CA GLU A 25 -1.34 1.96 6.64
C GLU A 25 -2.53 2.86 6.40
N PHE A 26 -3.28 2.54 5.37
CA PHE A 26 -4.52 3.22 5.05
C PHE A 26 -5.72 2.36 5.48
N GLN A 27 -6.73 2.96 6.09
CA GLN A 27 -7.93 2.22 6.53
C GLN A 27 -9.19 2.85 5.97
N SER A 28 -10.19 2.02 5.67
CA SER A 28 -11.55 2.47 5.31
C SER A 28 -12.48 2.59 6.53
N SER A 29 -11.97 2.29 7.73
CA SER A 29 -12.72 2.30 8.98
C SER A 29 -11.84 2.75 10.16
N VAL A 30 -12.45 2.94 11.33
CA VAL A 30 -11.73 3.27 12.56
C VAL A 30 -10.86 2.09 12.97
N VAL A 31 -9.61 2.36 13.37
CA VAL A 31 -8.67 1.30 13.77
C VAL A 31 -9.19 0.51 14.97
N THR A 32 -9.22 -0.81 14.82
CA THR A 32 -9.61 -1.78 15.85
C THR A 32 -8.40 -2.41 16.54
N GLU A 33 -8.62 -3.20 17.61
CA GLU A 33 -7.52 -3.98 18.20
C GLU A 33 -7.07 -5.13 17.26
N ASP A 34 -7.96 -5.69 16.44
CA ASP A 34 -7.57 -6.70 15.43
C ASP A 34 -6.64 -6.10 14.37
N ASP A 35 -6.87 -4.84 13.99
CA ASP A 35 -5.95 -4.09 13.14
C ASP A 35 -4.61 -3.87 13.82
N VAL A 36 -4.62 -3.45 15.09
CA VAL A 36 -3.39 -3.27 15.88
C VAL A 36 -2.59 -4.57 15.94
N ASP A 37 -3.25 -5.71 16.19
CA ASP A 37 -2.60 -7.03 16.21
C ASP A 37 -2.02 -7.39 14.85
N ARG A 38 -2.75 -7.12 13.75
CA ARG A 38 -2.25 -7.28 12.39
C ARG A 38 -1.00 -6.42 12.14
N PHE A 39 -1.04 -5.15 12.53
CA PHE A 39 0.07 -4.21 12.38
C PHE A 39 1.31 -4.67 13.15
N MET A 40 1.10 -5.17 14.37
CA MET A 40 2.16 -5.70 15.21
C MET A 40 2.85 -6.91 14.58
N LYS A 41 2.10 -7.84 13.98
CA LYS A 41 2.68 -9.05 13.38
C LYS A 41 3.70 -8.73 12.31
N TYR A 42 3.36 -7.92 11.30
CA TYR A 42 4.34 -7.61 10.26
C TYR A 42 5.42 -6.62 10.74
N ALA A 43 5.16 -5.78 11.76
CA ALA A 43 6.19 -4.93 12.34
C ALA A 43 7.27 -5.76 13.06
N VAL A 44 6.88 -6.81 13.78
CA VAL A 44 7.81 -7.79 14.36
C VAL A 44 8.62 -8.47 13.26
N LEU A 45 7.97 -9.00 12.23
CA LEU A 45 8.65 -9.67 11.13
C LEU A 45 9.65 -8.75 10.42
N THR A 46 9.25 -7.50 10.18
CA THR A 46 10.09 -6.47 9.55
C THR A 46 11.29 -6.13 10.42
N HIS A 47 11.09 -5.92 11.72
CA HIS A 47 12.18 -5.67 12.66
C HIS A 47 13.18 -6.84 12.71
N LEU A 48 12.69 -8.08 12.80
CA LEU A 48 13.54 -9.27 12.86
C LEU A 48 14.37 -9.45 11.58
N ARG A 49 13.82 -9.08 10.41
CA ARG A 49 14.51 -9.17 9.13
C ARG A 49 15.56 -8.07 8.95
N GLU A 50 15.22 -6.83 9.32
CA GLU A 50 16.01 -5.65 8.99
C GLU A 50 16.91 -5.16 10.14
N GLY A 51 16.66 -5.62 11.37
CA GLY A 51 17.38 -5.19 12.57
C GLY A 51 17.14 -3.72 12.96
N LYS A 52 16.08 -3.09 12.42
CA LYS A 52 15.75 -1.67 12.62
C LYS A 52 14.46 -1.50 13.40
N ASN A 53 14.37 -0.42 14.18
CA ASN A 53 13.13 -0.06 14.86
C ASN A 53 12.03 0.30 13.84
N VAL A 54 10.79 -0.03 14.18
CA VAL A 54 9.61 0.14 13.30
C VAL A 54 8.63 1.12 13.94
N HIS A 55 8.17 2.10 13.15
CA HIS A 55 7.03 2.97 13.46
C HIS A 55 5.94 2.75 12.43
N ILE A 56 4.69 2.76 12.89
CA ILE A 56 3.52 2.56 12.04
C ILE A 56 2.69 3.84 12.07
N TYR A 57 2.31 4.34 10.91
CA TYR A 57 1.45 5.51 10.73
C TYR A 57 0.17 5.05 10.06
N VAL A 58 -0.97 5.31 10.69
CA VAL A 58 -2.27 4.87 10.19
C VAL A 58 -3.11 6.10 9.86
N ILE A 59 -3.65 6.13 8.65
CA ILE A 59 -4.52 7.19 8.15
C ILE A 59 -5.81 6.55 7.62
N SER A 60 -6.95 7.06 8.08
CA SER A 60 -8.27 6.49 7.78
C SER A 60 -9.06 7.41 6.85
N THR A 61 -9.84 6.85 5.91
CA THR A 61 -10.78 7.63 5.07
C THR A 61 -12.00 8.09 5.85
N VAL A 62 -12.25 7.51 7.03
CA VAL A 62 -13.29 7.91 7.98
C VAL A 62 -12.77 8.88 9.05
N GLU A 63 -13.69 9.53 9.75
CA GLU A 63 -13.34 10.32 10.94
C GLU A 63 -12.83 9.41 12.06
N GLU A 64 -11.66 9.75 12.61
CA GLU A 64 -11.02 9.00 13.69
C GLU A 64 -10.26 9.98 14.60
N GLN A 65 -10.16 9.66 15.89
CA GLN A 65 -9.38 10.48 16.81
C GLN A 65 -7.89 10.19 16.68
N ASP A 66 -7.11 11.27 16.61
CA ASP A 66 -5.66 11.22 16.76
C ASP A 66 -5.29 10.52 18.09
N ARG A 67 -4.51 9.45 17.98
CA ARG A 67 -4.01 8.72 19.16
C ARG A 67 -2.71 7.99 18.86
N VAL A 68 -2.00 7.66 19.93
CA VAL A 68 -0.75 6.91 19.86
C VAL A 68 -0.91 5.63 20.67
N ILE A 69 -0.69 4.49 20.03
CA ILE A 69 -0.71 3.18 20.67
C ILE A 69 0.72 2.69 20.77
N ARG A 70 1.10 2.22 21.96
CA ARG A 70 2.40 1.60 22.22
C ARG A 70 2.19 0.16 22.64
N ARG A 71 2.90 -0.76 21.98
CA ARG A 71 2.79 -2.20 22.24
C ARG A 71 4.19 -2.79 22.32
N LYS A 72 4.48 -3.42 23.46
CA LYS A 72 5.68 -4.23 23.63
C LYS A 72 5.47 -5.57 22.96
N TRP A 73 6.46 -6.03 22.22
CA TRP A 73 6.46 -7.39 21.67
C TRP A 73 7.52 -8.28 22.34
N ASN A 74 8.50 -7.68 23.04
CA ASN A 74 9.34 -8.38 24.01
C ASN A 74 9.80 -7.42 25.14
N LEU A 75 10.63 -7.92 26.05
CA LEU A 75 11.15 -7.17 27.21
C LEU A 75 11.90 -5.88 26.83
N PHE A 76 12.49 -5.84 25.64
CA PHE A 76 13.44 -4.80 25.22
C PHE A 76 12.90 -3.93 24.07
N ASN A 77 11.83 -4.35 23.41
CA ASN A 77 11.33 -3.71 22.20
C ASN A 77 9.85 -3.34 22.29
N GLU A 78 9.55 -2.12 21.90
CA GLU A 78 8.22 -1.52 21.84
C GLU A 78 8.02 -0.90 20.47
N PHE A 79 6.88 -1.19 19.84
CA PHE A 79 6.46 -0.50 18.62
C PHE A 79 5.46 0.59 18.94
N THR A 80 5.53 1.67 18.16
CA THR A 80 4.64 2.81 18.26
C THR A 80 3.80 2.92 16.99
N ILE A 81 2.49 2.99 17.19
CA ILE A 81 1.47 3.17 16.14
C ILE A 81 0.88 4.56 16.32
N TYR A 82 1.02 5.39 15.29
CA TYR A 82 0.49 6.74 15.22
C TYR A 82 -0.76 6.72 14.36
N ILE A 83 -1.93 6.88 14.98
CA ILE A 83 -3.19 7.00 14.28
C ILE A 83 -3.46 8.49 14.10
N LYS A 84 -3.63 8.91 12.85
CA LYS A 84 -3.79 10.31 12.45
C LYS A 84 -4.98 10.50 11.53
N SER A 85 -5.83 11.46 11.86
CA SER A 85 -6.93 11.86 11.00
C SER A 85 -6.61 13.15 10.25
N LEU A 86 -6.87 13.14 8.94
CA LEU A 86 -6.77 14.31 8.08
C LEU A 86 -8.10 15.06 7.94
N LYS A 87 -9.14 14.68 8.70
CA LYS A 87 -10.47 15.32 8.63
C LYS A 87 -10.54 16.74 9.19
N SER A 88 -9.48 17.20 9.85
CA SER A 88 -9.32 18.62 10.19
C SER A 88 -9.02 19.50 8.98
N ILE A 89 -8.61 18.91 7.85
CA ILE A 89 -8.27 19.61 6.61
C ILE A 89 -9.49 19.63 5.69
N ASP A 90 -9.84 20.81 5.18
CA ASP A 90 -10.92 21.00 4.20
C ASP A 90 -10.45 20.55 2.81
N GLY A 91 -10.79 19.31 2.45
CA GLY A 91 -10.44 18.69 1.17
C GLY A 91 -11.11 19.39 -0.01
N ASN A 92 -12.31 19.94 0.15
CA ASN A 92 -13.00 20.66 -0.92
C ASN A 92 -12.28 21.96 -1.28
N LYS A 93 -11.87 22.73 -0.27
CA LYS A 93 -11.07 23.94 -0.47
C LYS A 93 -9.71 23.62 -1.09
N THR A 94 -9.06 22.56 -0.61
CA THR A 94 -7.77 22.09 -1.11
C THR A 94 -7.85 21.69 -2.57
N LEU A 95 -8.85 20.86 -2.93
CA LEU A 95 -9.08 20.43 -4.31
C LEU A 95 -9.36 21.61 -5.25
N ASN A 96 -10.18 22.57 -4.79
CA ASN A 96 -10.46 23.78 -5.56
C ASN A 96 -9.22 24.65 -5.78
N ARG A 97 -8.32 24.74 -4.79
CA ARG A 97 -7.02 25.42 -4.95
C ARG A 97 -6.18 24.74 -6.02
N ILE A 98 -6.02 23.41 -5.92
CA ILE A 98 -5.20 22.63 -6.86
C ILE A 98 -5.74 22.73 -8.28
N LYS A 99 -7.06 22.68 -8.47
CA LYS A 99 -7.69 22.91 -9.79
C LYS A 99 -7.29 24.23 -10.43
N GLN A 100 -7.18 25.30 -9.65
CA GLN A 100 -6.74 26.60 -10.18
C GLN A 100 -5.25 26.59 -10.51
N ARG A 101 -4.43 25.95 -9.66
CA ARG A 101 -2.99 25.77 -9.91
C ARG A 101 -2.71 25.00 -11.19
N ILE A 102 -3.43 23.89 -11.43
CA ILE A 102 -3.32 23.10 -12.66
C ILE A 102 -3.68 23.95 -13.87
N LYS A 103 -4.77 24.72 -13.83
CA LYS A 103 -5.17 25.61 -14.95
C LYS A 103 -4.13 26.67 -15.29
N ASN A 104 -3.34 27.10 -14.30
CA ASN A 104 -2.32 28.13 -14.46
C ASN A 104 -0.92 27.56 -14.71
N ASN A 105 -0.75 26.23 -14.76
CA ASN A 105 0.55 25.55 -14.79
C ASN A 105 1.47 25.96 -13.62
N GLU A 106 0.91 26.07 -12.42
CA GLU A 106 1.60 26.48 -11.19
C GLU A 106 1.61 25.38 -10.12
N VAL A 107 1.46 24.12 -10.52
CA VAL A 107 1.47 22.98 -9.59
C VAL A 107 2.83 22.90 -8.91
N ASN A 108 2.83 22.66 -7.60
CA ASN A 108 4.05 22.45 -6.82
C ASN A 108 3.97 21.16 -5.99
N ASN A 109 5.05 20.83 -5.28
CA ASN A 109 5.15 19.60 -4.50
C ASN A 109 4.14 19.53 -3.33
N GLU A 110 3.67 20.67 -2.81
CA GLU A 110 2.60 20.69 -1.79
C GLU A 110 1.25 20.29 -2.43
N ASP A 111 0.96 20.78 -3.63
CA ASP A 111 -0.22 20.37 -4.38
C ASP A 111 -0.19 18.87 -4.72
N ILE A 112 0.99 18.30 -5.01
CA ILE A 112 1.15 16.85 -5.22
C ILE A 112 0.87 16.07 -3.93
N ALA A 113 1.49 16.42 -2.82
CA ALA A 113 1.24 15.78 -1.53
C ALA A 113 -0.24 15.88 -1.10
N ASP A 114 -0.88 17.01 -1.40
CA ASP A 114 -2.31 17.17 -1.15
C ASP A 114 -3.14 16.25 -2.06
N LEU A 115 -2.82 16.11 -3.36
CA LEU A 115 -3.49 15.15 -4.25
C LEU A 115 -3.31 13.69 -3.77
N GLU A 116 -2.13 13.33 -3.27
CA GLU A 116 -1.84 11.99 -2.70
C GLU A 116 -2.67 11.70 -1.44
N THR A 117 -3.12 12.72 -0.71
CA THR A 117 -3.76 12.55 0.61
C THR A 117 -5.22 13.02 0.65
N ILE A 118 -5.75 13.59 -0.43
CA ILE A 118 -7.06 14.25 -0.43
C ILE A 118 -8.23 13.33 -0.09
N ILE A 119 -8.12 12.04 -0.40
CA ILE A 119 -9.15 11.04 -0.10
C ILE A 119 -9.35 10.81 1.41
N PHE A 120 -8.37 11.21 2.23
CA PHE A 120 -8.42 11.13 3.69
C PHE A 120 -8.89 12.44 4.34
N MET A 121 -8.90 13.55 3.59
CA MET A 121 -9.34 14.86 4.08
C MET A 121 -10.87 14.92 4.23
N LYS A 122 -11.37 16.01 4.82
CA LYS A 122 -12.82 16.23 4.93
C LYS A 122 -13.38 16.65 3.57
N SER A 123 -14.37 15.92 3.09
CA SER A 123 -15.03 16.16 1.82
C SER A 123 -16.51 15.78 1.91
N ASP A 124 -17.35 16.41 1.10
CA ASP A 124 -18.74 16.01 0.87
C ASP A 124 -18.85 14.91 -0.20
N LYS A 125 -17.77 14.64 -0.93
CA LYS A 125 -17.66 13.57 -1.93
C LYS A 125 -17.25 12.25 -1.30
N SER A 126 -17.72 11.16 -1.88
CA SER A 126 -17.23 9.81 -1.59
C SER A 126 -15.77 9.63 -2.02
N VAL A 127 -15.12 8.59 -1.50
CA VAL A 127 -13.75 8.23 -1.89
C VAL A 127 -13.65 7.97 -3.40
N VAL A 128 -14.64 7.26 -3.98
CA VAL A 128 -14.68 6.95 -5.42
C VAL A 128 -14.79 8.22 -6.26
N GLU A 129 -15.68 9.15 -5.90
CA GLU A 129 -15.81 10.43 -6.60
C GLU A 129 -14.53 11.27 -6.54
N LEU A 130 -13.85 11.28 -5.38
CA LEU A 130 -12.56 11.94 -5.23
C LEU A 130 -11.49 11.29 -6.11
N LEU A 131 -11.41 9.95 -6.15
CA LEU A 131 -10.44 9.24 -6.99
C LEU A 131 -10.63 9.56 -8.48
N TRP A 132 -11.87 9.61 -8.97
CA TRP A 132 -12.16 10.04 -10.34
C TRP A 132 -11.67 11.44 -10.65
N GLU A 133 -11.98 12.37 -9.74
CA GLU A 133 -11.64 13.76 -9.93
C GLU A 133 -10.13 14.01 -9.85
N VAL A 134 -9.45 13.35 -8.90
CA VAL A 134 -7.99 13.42 -8.79
C VAL A 134 -7.34 12.79 -10.02
N ALA A 135 -7.73 11.58 -10.43
CA ALA A 135 -7.17 10.93 -11.63
C ALA A 135 -7.35 11.81 -12.89
N THR A 136 -8.49 12.47 -13.01
CA THR A 136 -8.75 13.43 -14.10
C THR A 136 -7.78 14.61 -14.03
N LEU A 137 -7.63 15.22 -12.85
CA LEU A 137 -6.74 16.37 -12.64
C LEU A 137 -5.28 16.04 -12.88
N VAL A 138 -4.82 14.88 -12.40
CA VAL A 138 -3.44 14.39 -12.61
C VAL A 138 -3.14 14.26 -14.10
N ASN A 139 -4.08 13.78 -14.90
CA ASN A 139 -3.91 13.72 -16.35
C ASN A 139 -3.94 15.10 -17.04
N CYS A 140 -4.33 16.17 -16.36
CA CYS A 140 -4.24 17.54 -16.87
C CYS A 140 -2.94 18.26 -16.52
N ILE A 141 -2.06 17.68 -15.70
CA ILE A 141 -0.77 18.30 -15.35
C ILE A 141 0.19 18.15 -16.56
N GLU A 142 0.86 19.24 -16.94
CA GLU A 142 1.77 19.30 -18.09
C GLU A 142 3.24 19.53 -17.67
N ASP A 143 3.50 20.37 -16.66
CA ASP A 143 4.83 20.88 -16.31
C ASP A 143 5.35 20.34 -14.96
N ILE A 144 5.60 19.03 -14.87
CA ILE A 144 6.11 18.39 -13.65
C ILE A 144 7.09 17.25 -14.00
N ASP A 145 7.97 16.88 -13.07
CA ASP A 145 8.85 15.74 -13.23
C ASP A 145 8.04 14.45 -13.47
N GLY A 146 8.44 13.67 -14.47
CA GLY A 146 7.80 12.40 -14.81
C GLY A 146 7.82 11.40 -13.66
N ASN A 147 8.82 11.47 -12.77
CA ASN A 147 8.86 10.64 -11.56
C ASN A 147 7.78 11.04 -10.54
N GLU A 148 7.55 12.34 -10.32
CA GLU A 148 6.54 12.80 -9.35
C GLU A 148 5.12 12.44 -9.83
N ILE A 149 4.84 12.56 -11.14
CA ILE A 149 3.56 12.09 -11.71
C ILE A 149 3.43 10.58 -11.63
N TYR A 150 4.53 9.84 -11.79
CA TYR A 150 4.49 8.40 -11.63
C TYR A 150 4.08 8.02 -10.21
N ASP A 151 4.77 8.58 -9.22
CA ASP A 151 4.53 8.27 -7.81
C ASP A 151 3.08 8.58 -7.45
N LEU A 152 2.56 9.75 -7.87
CA LEU A 152 1.17 10.11 -7.67
C LEU A 152 0.19 9.12 -8.32
N LYS A 153 0.46 8.67 -9.55
CA LYS A 153 -0.38 7.67 -10.22
C LYS A 153 -0.31 6.31 -9.53
N MET A 154 0.86 5.91 -9.02
CA MET A 154 1.03 4.69 -8.25
C MET A 154 0.20 4.73 -6.96
N PHE A 155 0.18 5.87 -6.26
CA PHE A 155 -0.71 6.09 -5.11
C PHE A 155 -2.18 5.92 -5.50
N LEU A 156 -2.61 6.49 -6.62
CA LEU A 156 -3.99 6.34 -7.10
C LEU A 156 -4.33 4.89 -7.43
N GLU A 157 -3.47 4.15 -8.13
CA GLU A 157 -3.70 2.74 -8.42
C GLU A 157 -3.83 1.91 -7.14
N MET A 158 -2.96 2.17 -6.16
CA MET A 158 -3.02 1.52 -4.84
C MET A 158 -4.34 1.84 -4.13
N TYR A 159 -4.76 3.10 -4.11
CA TYR A 159 -6.03 3.49 -3.48
C TYR A 159 -7.24 2.90 -4.19
N VAL A 160 -7.24 2.85 -5.53
CA VAL A 160 -8.30 2.21 -6.31
C VAL A 160 -8.43 0.74 -5.90
N ARG A 161 -7.33 -0.01 -5.95
CA ARG A 161 -7.31 -1.44 -5.55
C ARG A 161 -7.75 -1.66 -4.11
N LYS A 162 -7.48 -0.70 -3.23
CA LYS A 162 -7.74 -0.81 -1.80
C LYS A 162 -9.15 -0.40 -1.39
N PHE A 163 -9.71 0.63 -2.02
CA PHE A 163 -10.93 1.30 -1.56
C PHE A 163 -12.11 1.21 -2.52
N VAL A 164 -11.89 0.74 -3.75
CA VAL A 164 -12.96 0.56 -4.73
C VAL A 164 -13.33 -0.92 -4.77
N GLU A 165 -14.54 -1.23 -4.33
CA GLU A 165 -15.04 -2.62 -4.29
C GLU A 165 -15.62 -3.07 -5.64
N ASP A 166 -16.19 -2.15 -6.41
CA ASP A 166 -16.78 -2.45 -7.71
C ASP A 166 -15.69 -2.70 -8.76
N GLU A 167 -15.71 -3.89 -9.38
CA GLU A 167 -14.68 -4.32 -10.33
C GLU A 167 -14.72 -3.52 -11.63
N TYR A 168 -15.92 -3.14 -12.09
CA TYR A 168 -16.07 -2.33 -13.30
C TYR A 168 -15.54 -0.91 -13.08
N GLU A 169 -15.88 -0.31 -11.94
CA GLU A 169 -15.41 1.01 -11.53
C GLU A 169 -13.89 1.01 -11.33
N THR A 170 -13.36 -0.05 -10.71
CA THR A 170 -11.92 -0.30 -10.59
C THR A 170 -11.25 -0.28 -11.96
N GLN A 171 -11.75 -1.08 -12.92
CA GLN A 171 -11.18 -1.12 -14.26
C GLN A 171 -11.20 0.27 -14.91
N LYS A 172 -12.30 1.00 -14.78
CA LYS A 172 -12.46 2.33 -15.38
C LYS A 172 -11.54 3.39 -14.77
N LEU A 173 -11.36 3.37 -13.46
CA LEU A 173 -10.41 4.25 -12.77
C LEU A 173 -8.96 3.91 -13.16
N MET A 174 -8.61 2.63 -13.25
CA MET A 174 -7.28 2.21 -13.72
C MET A 174 -7.03 2.69 -15.15
N GLU A 175 -7.96 2.47 -16.08
CA GLU A 175 -7.88 2.98 -17.45
C GLU A 175 -7.63 4.51 -17.48
N LEU A 176 -8.35 5.27 -16.66
CA LEU A 176 -8.16 6.72 -16.56
C LEU A 176 -6.75 7.07 -16.05
N ILE A 177 -6.29 6.45 -14.97
CA ILE A 177 -4.96 6.71 -14.39
C ILE A 177 -3.85 6.46 -15.42
N GLU A 178 -4.02 5.49 -16.33
CA GLU A 178 -3.03 5.10 -17.34
C GLU A 178 -2.90 6.06 -18.54
N MET A 179 -3.87 6.97 -18.77
CA MET A 179 -3.96 7.79 -20.00
C MET A 179 -2.75 8.70 -20.32
N LYS A 180 -1.80 8.86 -19.39
CA LYS A 180 -0.49 9.52 -19.59
C LYS A 180 0.67 8.69 -19.02
N LYS A 181 0.80 7.39 -19.33
CA LYS A 181 2.01 6.60 -19.00
C LYS A 181 3.03 6.68 -20.16
N ASP A 182 4.18 7.32 -19.94
CA ASP A 182 5.41 7.20 -20.76
C ASP A 182 6.11 5.79 -20.77
N LEU A 183 7.24 5.69 -21.48
CA LEU A 183 8.04 4.45 -21.63
C LEU A 183 8.77 4.00 -20.34
N TYR A 184 9.14 4.92 -19.46
CA TYR A 184 9.80 4.62 -18.18
C TYR A 184 8.85 3.82 -17.29
N HIS A 185 7.55 4.17 -17.27
CA HIS A 185 6.54 3.42 -16.49
C HIS A 185 6.39 1.96 -16.91
N ARG A 186 6.40 1.64 -18.22
CA ARG A 186 6.35 0.23 -18.67
C ARG A 186 7.52 -0.59 -18.10
N THR A 187 8.67 0.05 -17.93
CA THR A 187 9.88 -0.61 -17.41
C THR A 187 9.77 -0.83 -15.90
N VAL A 188 9.26 0.16 -15.16
CA VAL A 188 9.10 0.06 -13.70
C VAL A 188 7.95 -0.87 -13.32
N ASP A 189 6.80 -0.80 -14.00
CA ASP A 189 5.68 -1.74 -13.82
C ASP A 189 6.15 -3.19 -14.07
N THR A 190 6.97 -3.41 -15.10
CA THR A 190 7.60 -4.72 -15.35
C THR A 190 8.52 -5.16 -14.20
N ILE A 191 9.27 -4.24 -13.60
CA ILE A 191 10.15 -4.51 -12.46
C ILE A 191 9.33 -4.85 -11.21
N PHE A 192 8.25 -4.11 -10.92
CA PHE A 192 7.36 -4.38 -9.79
C PHE A 192 6.59 -5.68 -9.96
N SER A 193 5.98 -5.93 -11.12
CA SER A 193 5.32 -7.21 -11.40
C SER A 193 6.29 -8.39 -11.24
N ARG A 194 7.56 -8.23 -11.65
CA ARG A 194 8.61 -9.22 -11.40
C ARG A 194 8.94 -9.36 -9.92
N GLY A 195 8.98 -8.25 -9.17
CA GLY A 195 9.19 -8.21 -7.73
C GLY A 195 8.08 -8.93 -6.97
N GLU A 196 6.82 -8.64 -7.27
CA GLU A 196 5.64 -9.32 -6.71
C GLU A 196 5.65 -10.81 -7.06
N ALA A 197 5.87 -11.17 -8.32
CA ALA A 197 5.96 -12.57 -8.74
C ALA A 197 7.08 -13.31 -8.01
N LYS A 198 8.24 -12.66 -7.81
CA LYS A 198 9.35 -13.23 -7.05
C LYS A 198 9.01 -13.36 -5.57
N GLY A 199 8.36 -12.35 -4.97
CA GLY A 199 7.90 -12.40 -3.59
C GLY A 199 6.90 -13.53 -3.34
N ARG A 200 5.93 -13.68 -4.25
CA ARG A 200 4.97 -14.80 -4.25
C ARG A 200 5.67 -16.15 -4.38
N SER A 201 6.60 -16.29 -5.32
CA SER A 201 7.40 -17.51 -5.50
C SER A 201 8.20 -17.87 -4.25
N ILE A 202 8.79 -16.89 -3.55
CA ILE A 202 9.50 -17.12 -2.28
C ILE A 202 8.54 -17.60 -1.18
N ALA A 203 7.35 -17.00 -1.09
CA ALA A 203 6.33 -17.41 -0.13
C ALA A 203 5.83 -18.84 -0.41
N GLU A 204 5.55 -19.15 -1.67
CA GLU A 204 5.17 -20.50 -2.12
C GLU A 204 6.27 -21.53 -1.78
N ALA A 205 7.54 -21.21 -2.07
CA ALA A 205 8.67 -22.08 -1.73
C ALA A 205 8.80 -22.32 -0.22
N ARG A 206 8.56 -21.30 0.62
CA ARG A 206 8.58 -21.44 2.08
C ARG A 206 7.47 -22.35 2.59
N ILE A 207 6.25 -22.22 2.04
CA ILE A 207 5.11 -23.09 2.39
C ILE A 207 5.41 -24.53 1.98
N ILE A 208 5.89 -24.76 0.77
CA ILE A 208 6.23 -26.10 0.27
C ILE A 208 7.32 -26.74 1.13
N ASN A 209 8.38 -26.00 1.49
CA ASN A 209 9.44 -26.52 2.37
C ASN A 209 8.92 -26.90 3.76
N ASN A 210 8.06 -26.07 4.36
CA ASN A 210 7.47 -26.38 5.66
C ASN A 210 6.58 -27.64 5.60
N LEU A 211 5.80 -27.83 4.53
CA LEU A 211 5.01 -29.05 4.34
C LEU A 211 5.90 -30.30 4.17
N LEU A 212 7.00 -30.19 3.42
CA LEU A 212 7.97 -31.28 3.31
C LEU A 212 8.62 -31.63 4.65
N GLU A 213 9.00 -30.63 5.44
CA GLU A 213 9.57 -30.80 6.78
C GLU A 213 8.60 -31.47 7.77
N ASN A 214 7.30 -31.27 7.58
CA ASN A 214 6.24 -31.94 8.36
C ASN A 214 5.82 -33.30 7.79
N GLY A 215 6.54 -33.83 6.80
CA GLY A 215 6.41 -35.20 6.31
C GLY A 215 5.38 -35.40 5.20
N PHE A 216 4.84 -34.33 4.60
CA PHE A 216 3.99 -34.45 3.42
C PHE A 216 4.82 -34.81 2.19
N THR A 217 4.29 -35.70 1.36
CA THR A 217 4.92 -36.06 0.08
C THR A 217 4.69 -34.99 -0.98
N LEU A 218 5.56 -34.96 -1.99
CA LEU A 218 5.46 -34.00 -3.09
C LEU A 218 4.11 -34.09 -3.83
N ASP A 219 3.56 -35.30 -4.00
CA ASP A 219 2.27 -35.52 -4.68
C ASP A 219 1.09 -35.04 -3.82
N GLU A 220 1.15 -35.21 -2.49
CA GLU A 220 0.16 -34.66 -1.55
C GLU A 220 0.19 -33.12 -1.55
N ILE A 221 1.38 -32.53 -1.55
CA ILE A 221 1.54 -31.06 -1.60
C ILE A 221 0.96 -30.52 -2.91
N CYS A 222 1.33 -31.08 -4.07
CA CYS A 222 0.81 -30.63 -5.36
C CYS A 222 -0.73 -30.66 -5.43
N ALA A 223 -1.34 -31.69 -4.83
CA ALA A 223 -2.79 -31.81 -4.73
C ALA A 223 -3.42 -30.77 -3.78
N MET A 224 -2.75 -30.44 -2.66
CA MET A 224 -3.23 -29.46 -1.67
C MET A 224 -3.15 -28.02 -2.17
N VAL A 225 -2.04 -27.65 -2.81
CA VAL A 225 -1.80 -26.26 -3.25
C VAL A 225 -2.21 -26.01 -4.71
N ASN A 226 -2.71 -27.05 -5.40
CA ASN A 226 -3.13 -27.01 -6.80
C ASN A 226 -2.05 -26.43 -7.72
N LEU A 227 -0.80 -26.89 -7.55
CA LEU A 227 0.35 -26.49 -8.36
C LEU A 227 0.90 -27.68 -9.13
N GLU A 228 1.41 -27.43 -10.33
CA GLU A 228 2.07 -28.47 -11.13
C GLU A 228 3.36 -28.95 -10.47
N LYS A 229 3.59 -30.26 -10.50
CA LYS A 229 4.79 -30.90 -9.92
C LYS A 229 6.10 -30.30 -10.44
N ASN A 230 6.16 -29.94 -11.72
CA ASN A 230 7.33 -29.31 -12.31
C ASN A 230 7.58 -27.88 -11.78
N TYR A 231 6.52 -27.12 -11.51
CA TYR A 231 6.61 -25.80 -10.91
C TYR A 231 7.11 -25.90 -9.46
N VAL A 232 6.52 -26.80 -8.66
CA VAL A 232 6.94 -27.08 -7.28
C VAL A 232 8.41 -27.50 -7.21
N LEU A 233 8.86 -28.39 -8.11
CA LEU A 233 10.27 -28.80 -8.19
C LEU A 233 11.21 -27.67 -8.58
N ASN A 234 10.76 -26.68 -9.35
CA ASN A 234 11.56 -25.51 -9.70
C ASN A 234 11.65 -24.49 -8.56
N LEU A 235 10.64 -24.43 -7.69
CA LEU A 235 10.65 -23.60 -6.48
C LEU A 235 11.60 -24.14 -5.38
N LEU A 236 11.91 -25.44 -5.42
CA LEU A 236 12.76 -26.13 -4.44
C LEU A 236 14.25 -26.21 -4.82
N LYS A 237 14.64 -25.68 -5.99
CA LYS A 237 16.03 -25.60 -6.45
C LYS A 237 16.71 -24.34 -5.95
#